data_AF-A0A9W6YWD4-F1
#
_entry.id   AF-A0A9W6YWD4-F1
#
_cell.length_a   1.000
_cell.length_b   1.000
_cell.length_c   1.000
_cell.angle_alpha   90.00
_cell.angle_beta   90.00
_cell.angle_gamma   90.00
#
_symmetry.space_group_name_H-M   'P 1'
#
loop_
_entity.id
_entity.type
_entity.pdbx_description
1 polymer ?
#
loop_
_entity_poly.entity_id
_entity_poly.type
_entity_poly.pdbx_seq_one_letter_code
_entity_poly.pdbx_strand_id
1 'polypeptide(L)'
;MEYEQSIIEDLELLGIKADQTTWSSQYFDKMYDLAIQMIKEGKAYCDDTPQEQMRAERMDGLKSARRDRTVEENLEIFEKEMKLATPEGLKNCLRAKIDYKCLNKTMRDPVIYRCNLTPHHKTGSAWKMYPTYDFCVPIVDSIEGVTHALRTIEYRDRNVQYAWMQEALHLRPVYVWDFARVNFVRTLLSKRKLQWFVDKKYVSNWDDPRFPTVRGIRRRGMTVEGLRNFVISQGPSKNIINLDWNIIWAGNKKVIDPVAPRHTSLLSAHLVKLHIDGASESVEDKPKHKKNPKVGMKKVYYSPNVLIEQQDAATIEPNEEVTLMDWGNVIITDIKKDSTGTVLSLAGKLHLEGDFRKTSKKLTWLDAEHNIPVQLTDFDHLITKDKLEDGDNFEDFLTPKTEFDSFAIGDVNLKDLKKGDIIQFERKGYYILDHTTDGKLVFFTVPDGKSVNKYSQKN
;
A
#
# COMPACT_ATOMS: atom_id res chain seq x y z
N MET A 1 14.94 -15.08 6.06
CA MET A 1 14.41 -15.74 4.85
C MET A 1 13.02 -15.22 4.51
N GLU A 2 12.13 -15.03 5.49
CA GLU A 2 10.77 -14.51 5.29
C GLU A 2 10.70 -13.19 4.47
N TYR A 3 11.55 -12.19 4.79
CA TYR A 3 11.52 -10.91 4.06
C TYR A 3 12.05 -10.98 2.62
N GLU A 4 13.09 -11.76 2.37
CA GLU A 4 13.68 -11.93 1.03
C GLU A 4 12.65 -12.56 0.09
N GLN A 5 12.04 -13.65 0.55
CA GLN A 5 11.01 -14.35 -0.19
C GLN A 5 9.78 -13.46 -0.42
N SER A 6 9.33 -12.73 0.61
CA SER A 6 8.21 -11.80 0.48
C SER A 6 8.46 -10.68 -0.54
N ILE A 7 9.70 -10.18 -0.65
CA ILE A 7 10.05 -9.14 -1.64
C ILE A 7 10.01 -9.71 -3.06
N ILE A 8 10.56 -10.91 -3.27
CA ILE A 8 10.54 -11.58 -4.58
C ILE A 8 9.09 -11.82 -5.02
N GLU A 9 8.25 -12.36 -4.13
CA GLU A 9 6.83 -12.56 -4.38
C GLU A 9 6.13 -11.23 -4.73
N ASP A 10 6.40 -10.15 -3.99
CA ASP A 10 5.79 -8.84 -4.25
C ASP A 10 6.22 -8.26 -5.60
N LEU A 11 7.48 -8.46 -6.01
CA LEU A 11 7.97 -8.04 -7.32
C LEU A 11 7.31 -8.84 -8.45
N GLU A 12 7.20 -10.16 -8.30
CA GLU A 12 6.49 -11.03 -9.25
C GLU A 12 5.02 -10.64 -9.38
N LEU A 13 4.36 -10.35 -8.26
CA LEU A 13 2.97 -9.86 -8.23
C LEU A 13 2.80 -8.53 -8.98
N LEU A 14 3.83 -7.68 -9.01
CA LEU A 14 3.85 -6.43 -9.77
C LEU A 14 4.27 -6.63 -11.24
N GLY A 15 4.58 -7.87 -11.65
CA GLY A 15 5.13 -8.19 -12.96
C GLY A 15 6.52 -7.60 -13.19
N ILE A 16 7.29 -7.38 -12.12
CA ILE A 16 8.66 -6.88 -12.16
C ILE A 16 9.59 -8.09 -12.08
N LYS A 17 10.35 -8.31 -13.15
CA LYS A 17 11.36 -9.36 -13.22
C LYS A 17 12.74 -8.72 -13.21
N ALA A 18 13.56 -9.08 -12.23
CA ALA A 18 14.96 -8.69 -12.21
C ALA A 18 15.73 -9.39 -13.34
N ASP A 19 16.71 -8.70 -13.93
CA ASP A 19 17.69 -9.31 -14.83
C ASP A 19 18.56 -10.31 -14.04
N GLN A 20 19.01 -9.89 -12.87
CA GLN A 20 19.84 -10.68 -11.96
C GLN A 20 19.42 -10.43 -10.51
N THR A 21 19.51 -11.50 -9.70
CA THR A 21 19.33 -11.43 -8.24
C THR A 21 20.69 -11.60 -7.59
N THR A 22 21.18 -10.54 -6.96
CA THR A 22 22.46 -10.52 -6.27
C THR A 22 22.28 -10.17 -4.80
N TRP A 23 23.28 -10.50 -3.99
CA TRP A 23 23.32 -10.14 -2.58
C TRP A 23 24.61 -9.42 -2.29
N SER A 24 24.56 -8.24 -1.66
CA SER A 24 25.76 -7.49 -1.29
C SER A 24 26.75 -8.33 -0.47
N SER A 25 26.27 -9.31 0.29
CA SER A 25 27.12 -10.24 1.05
C SER A 25 28.03 -11.12 0.21
N GLN A 26 27.70 -11.34 -1.08
CA GLN A 26 28.58 -12.07 -2.02
C GLN A 26 29.88 -11.31 -2.29
N TYR A 27 29.91 -10.00 -2.02
CA TYR A 27 31.06 -9.13 -2.25
C TYR A 27 31.83 -8.81 -0.96
N PHE A 28 31.57 -9.47 0.17
CA PHE A 28 32.27 -9.17 1.43
C PHE A 28 33.78 -9.36 1.34
N ASP A 29 34.26 -10.42 0.68
CA ASP A 29 35.70 -10.62 0.44
C ASP A 29 36.28 -9.46 -0.37
N LYS A 30 35.61 -9.09 -1.47
CA LYS A 30 36.05 -7.98 -2.32
C LYS A 30 36.05 -6.64 -1.59
N MET A 31 35.04 -6.38 -0.76
CA MET A 31 34.96 -5.16 0.05
C MET A 31 36.05 -5.12 1.13
N TYR A 32 36.42 -6.26 1.70
CA TYR A 32 37.53 -6.35 2.65
C TYR A 32 38.88 -6.05 1.98
N ASP A 33 39.13 -6.60 0.79
CA ASP A 33 40.35 -6.30 0.01
C ASP A 33 40.45 -4.81 -0.35
N LEU A 34 39.32 -4.21 -0.76
CA LEU A 34 39.23 -2.78 -1.07
C LEU A 34 39.45 -1.90 0.19
N ALA A 35 38.99 -2.34 1.35
CA ALA A 35 39.26 -1.66 2.62
C ALA A 35 40.75 -1.70 2.98
N ILE A 36 41.42 -2.84 2.77
CA ILE A 36 42.88 -2.96 2.93
C ILE A 36 43.61 -2.01 1.97
N GLN A 37 43.17 -1.94 0.71
CA GLN A 37 43.72 -1.01 -0.27
C GLN A 37 43.62 0.45 0.22
N MET A 38 42.46 0.88 0.72
CA MET A 38 42.30 2.23 1.27
C MET A 38 43.24 2.51 2.43
N ILE A 39 43.46 1.54 3.32
CA ILE A 39 44.41 1.69 4.44
C ILE A 39 45.83 1.88 3.89
N LYS A 40 46.26 1.04 2.94
CA LYS A 40 47.59 1.12 2.31
C LYS A 40 47.84 2.44 1.59
N GLU A 41 46.80 3.01 0.99
CA GLU A 41 46.86 4.32 0.33
C GLU A 41 46.69 5.51 1.31
N GLY A 42 46.59 5.25 2.62
CA GLY A 42 46.42 6.28 3.64
C GLY A 42 45.03 6.95 3.65
N LYS A 43 44.07 6.40 2.91
CA LYS A 43 42.69 6.89 2.75
C LYS A 43 41.72 6.32 3.78
N ALA A 44 42.17 5.47 4.70
CA ALA A 44 41.37 4.98 5.82
C ALA A 44 42.22 4.79 7.09
N TYR A 45 41.58 4.75 8.24
CA TYR A 45 42.23 4.49 9.53
C TYR A 45 41.26 3.84 10.52
N CYS A 46 41.79 3.02 11.42
CA CYS A 46 41.04 2.41 12.52
C CYS A 46 40.88 3.41 13.66
N ASP A 47 39.70 3.44 14.28
CA ASP A 47 39.36 4.40 15.33
C ASP A 47 38.64 3.69 16.49
N ASP A 48 39.22 3.78 17.68
CA ASP A 48 38.74 3.25 18.96
C ASP A 48 38.03 4.31 19.82
N THR A 49 37.82 5.52 19.28
CA THR A 49 37.11 6.59 19.98
C THR A 49 35.68 6.13 20.34
N PRO A 50 35.22 6.29 21.60
CA PRO A 50 33.86 5.93 22.00
C PRO A 50 32.80 6.56 21.09
N GLN A 51 31.75 5.81 20.77
CA GLN A 51 30.77 6.20 19.74
C GLN A 51 30.16 7.60 19.96
N GLU A 52 29.75 7.93 21.18
CA GLU A 52 29.16 9.25 21.48
C GLU A 52 30.17 10.39 21.35
N GLN A 53 31.43 10.15 21.77
CA GLN A 53 32.51 11.11 21.60
C GLN A 53 32.82 11.31 20.10
N MET A 54 32.97 10.22 19.34
CA MET A 54 33.19 10.29 17.89
C MET A 54 32.08 11.06 17.19
N ARG A 55 30.82 10.86 17.61
CA ARG A 55 29.67 11.59 17.07
C ARG A 55 29.79 13.09 17.36
N ALA A 56 30.11 13.48 18.59
CA ALA A 56 30.29 14.88 18.97
C ALA A 56 31.46 15.53 18.19
N GLU A 57 32.63 14.90 18.19
CA GLU A 57 33.81 15.36 17.46
C GLU A 57 33.52 15.58 15.97
N ARG A 58 32.82 14.65 15.32
CA ARG A 58 32.41 14.80 13.92
C ARG A 58 31.44 15.96 13.72
N MET A 59 30.51 16.19 14.64
CA MET A 59 29.55 17.31 14.56
C MET A 59 30.24 18.66 14.69
N ASP A 60 31.28 18.72 15.53
CA ASP A 60 32.07 19.92 15.79
C ASP A 60 33.22 20.11 14.78
N GLY A 61 33.46 19.12 13.90
CA GLY A 61 34.51 19.18 12.89
C GLY A 61 35.92 19.03 13.49
N LEU A 62 36.02 18.24 14.56
CA LEU A 62 37.26 17.92 15.25
C LEU A 62 37.93 16.70 14.62
N LYS A 63 39.26 16.74 14.61
CA LYS A 63 40.11 15.64 14.13
C LYS A 63 40.14 14.54 15.19
N SER A 64 39.88 13.29 14.80
CA SER A 64 40.09 12.14 15.69
C SER A 64 41.57 12.03 16.06
N ALA A 65 41.86 11.70 17.32
CA ALA A 65 43.21 11.43 17.81
C ALA A 65 43.88 10.24 17.08
N ARG A 66 43.09 9.38 16.42
CA ARG A 66 43.59 8.20 15.68
C ARG A 66 43.79 8.44 14.19
N ARG A 67 43.43 9.62 13.68
CA ARG A 67 43.44 9.93 12.25
C ARG A 67 44.83 9.80 11.61
N ASP A 68 45.89 10.02 12.38
CA ASP A 68 47.27 9.97 11.89
C ASP A 68 48.01 8.66 12.23
N ARG A 69 47.30 7.61 12.68
CA ARG A 69 47.87 6.25 12.79
C ARG A 69 48.58 5.85 11.51
N THR A 70 49.70 5.15 11.62
CA THR A 70 50.46 4.69 10.46
C THR A 70 49.70 3.63 9.68
N VAL A 71 50.12 3.34 8.45
CA VAL A 71 49.50 2.29 7.63
C VAL A 71 49.62 0.94 8.34
N GLU A 72 50.78 0.67 8.95
CA GLU A 72 51.09 -0.58 9.65
C GLU A 72 50.19 -0.79 10.87
N GLU A 73 50.03 0.25 11.71
CA GLU A 73 49.13 0.21 12.87
C GLU A 73 47.67 -0.05 12.46
N ASN A 74 47.21 0.60 11.40
CA ASN A 74 45.85 0.42 10.91
C ASN A 74 45.62 -0.98 10.33
N LEU A 75 46.58 -1.53 9.58
CA LEU A 75 46.50 -2.90 9.07
C LEU A 75 46.51 -3.93 10.20
N GLU A 76 47.37 -3.74 11.21
CA GLU A 76 47.40 -4.61 12.38
C GLU A 76 46.04 -4.65 13.08
N ILE A 77 45.45 -3.49 13.37
CA ILE A 77 44.12 -3.43 14.01
C ILE A 77 43.05 -4.04 13.10
N PHE A 78 43.02 -3.70 11.81
CA PHE A 78 41.96 -4.16 10.91
C PHE A 78 42.02 -5.68 10.68
N GLU A 79 43.21 -6.23 10.45
CA GLU A 79 43.41 -7.64 10.08
C GLU A 79 43.49 -8.57 11.28
N LYS A 80 44.15 -8.17 12.38
CA LYS A 80 44.35 -9.04 13.55
C LYS A 80 43.31 -8.84 14.63
N GLU A 81 42.82 -7.61 14.82
CA GLU A 81 41.89 -7.30 15.90
C GLU A 81 40.43 -7.30 15.42
N MET A 82 40.08 -6.43 14.46
CA MET A 82 38.70 -6.27 13.99
C MET A 82 38.17 -7.51 13.26
N LYS A 83 38.93 -8.07 12.31
CA LYS A 83 38.51 -9.26 11.55
C LYS A 83 38.25 -10.47 12.45
N LEU A 84 39.07 -10.66 13.49
CA LEU A 84 38.92 -11.75 14.45
C LEU A 84 37.89 -11.42 15.57
N ALA A 85 37.48 -10.16 15.65
CA ALA A 85 36.64 -9.57 16.69
C ALA A 85 37.17 -9.84 18.10
N THR A 86 38.45 -9.54 18.30
CA THR A 86 39.08 -9.54 19.63
C THR A 86 38.46 -8.45 20.52
N PRO A 87 38.69 -8.46 21.84
CA PRO A 87 38.23 -7.37 22.72
C PRO A 87 38.69 -5.97 22.28
N GLU A 88 39.85 -5.88 21.62
CA GLU A 88 40.35 -4.62 21.05
C GLU A 88 39.66 -4.30 19.72
N GLY A 89 39.50 -5.29 18.84
CA GLY A 89 38.77 -5.13 17.58
C GLY A 89 37.33 -4.66 17.76
N LEU A 90 36.65 -5.11 18.83
CA LEU A 90 35.28 -4.70 19.16
C LEU A 90 35.16 -3.22 19.53
N LYS A 91 36.23 -2.56 19.99
CA LYS A 91 36.25 -1.12 20.25
C LYS A 91 36.50 -0.30 18.99
N ASN A 92 37.06 -0.92 17.96
CA ASN A 92 37.51 -0.23 16.75
C ASN A 92 36.45 -0.30 15.64
N CYS A 93 36.43 0.77 14.84
CA CYS A 93 35.79 0.80 13.54
C CYS A 93 36.80 1.29 12.49
N LEU A 94 36.56 1.02 11.22
CA LEU A 94 37.35 1.60 10.14
C LEU A 94 36.64 2.85 9.63
N ARG A 95 37.36 3.96 9.52
CA ARG A 95 36.86 5.23 8.99
C ARG A 95 37.59 5.60 7.71
N ALA A 96 36.85 6.12 6.73
CA ALA A 96 37.47 6.78 5.59
C ALA A 96 38.14 8.09 6.06
N LYS A 97 39.29 8.41 5.47
CA LYS A 97 40.07 9.63 5.74
C LYS A 97 39.81 10.62 4.61
N ILE A 98 38.82 11.47 4.80
CA ILE A 98 38.32 12.43 3.80
C ILE A 98 38.66 13.85 4.29
N ASP A 99 37.67 14.59 4.80
CA ASP A 99 37.83 15.93 5.36
C ASP A 99 36.92 16.10 6.58
N TYR A 100 37.54 16.05 7.76
CA TYR A 100 36.85 16.22 9.04
C TYR A 100 36.28 17.63 9.25
N LYS A 101 36.67 18.63 8.45
CA LYS A 101 36.14 20.01 8.50
C LYS A 101 35.09 20.28 7.42
N CYS A 102 34.78 19.33 6.55
CA CYS A 102 33.86 19.53 5.43
C CYS A 102 32.52 20.09 5.90
N LEU A 103 31.97 21.08 5.19
CA LEU A 103 30.63 21.62 5.49
C LEU A 103 29.56 20.53 5.34
N ASN A 104 29.73 19.64 4.37
CA ASN A 104 28.92 18.43 4.27
C ASN A 104 29.37 17.42 5.33
N LYS A 105 28.57 17.29 6.40
CA LYS A 105 28.87 16.44 7.56
C LYS A 105 29.01 14.95 7.20
N THR A 106 28.45 14.50 6.08
CA THR A 106 28.60 13.10 5.62
C THR A 106 30.04 12.79 5.19
N MET A 107 30.78 13.80 4.73
CA MET A 107 32.19 13.69 4.31
C MET A 107 33.17 13.74 5.48
N ARG A 108 32.70 13.98 6.71
CA ARG A 108 33.57 14.06 7.89
C ARG A 108 33.97 12.68 8.38
N ASP A 109 35.01 12.14 7.76
CA ASP A 109 35.65 10.86 8.06
C ASP A 109 34.64 9.77 8.47
N PRO A 110 33.74 9.35 7.56
CA PRO A 110 32.64 8.44 7.87
C PRO A 110 33.14 7.02 8.18
N VAL A 111 32.41 6.31 9.04
CA VAL A 111 32.65 4.89 9.32
C VAL A 111 32.30 4.05 8.10
N ILE A 112 33.23 3.20 7.68
CA ILE A 112 33.11 2.30 6.52
C ILE A 112 33.07 0.81 6.90
N TYR A 113 33.58 0.43 8.07
CA TYR A 113 33.44 -0.92 8.64
C TYR A 113 33.24 -0.87 10.16
N ARG A 114 32.51 -1.85 10.69
CA ARG A 114 32.32 -2.04 12.14
C ARG A 114 32.18 -3.52 12.51
N CYS A 115 32.58 -3.87 13.73
CA CYS A 115 32.35 -5.20 14.28
C CYS A 115 30.87 -5.42 14.61
N ASN A 116 30.37 -6.62 14.33
CA ASN A 116 29.08 -7.12 14.77
C ASN A 116 29.15 -8.66 14.84
N LEU A 117 28.86 -9.22 16.01
CA LEU A 117 28.96 -10.67 16.24
C LEU A 117 27.72 -11.44 15.80
N THR A 118 26.63 -10.76 15.42
CA THR A 118 25.44 -11.42 14.89
C THR A 118 25.77 -12.16 13.59
N PRO A 119 25.50 -13.48 13.49
CA PRO A 119 25.69 -14.23 12.27
C PRO A 119 24.85 -13.67 11.11
N HIS A 120 25.45 -13.59 9.93
CA HIS A 120 24.76 -13.16 8.72
C HIS A 120 23.91 -14.29 8.13
N HIS A 121 22.72 -13.98 7.63
CA HIS A 121 21.77 -14.99 7.16
C HIS A 121 22.24 -15.82 5.95
N LYS A 122 23.19 -15.32 5.13
CA LYS A 122 23.78 -16.05 3.98
C LYS A 122 25.18 -16.57 4.25
N THR A 123 26.00 -15.81 4.98
CA THR A 123 27.44 -16.09 5.17
C THR A 123 27.76 -16.60 6.58
N GLY A 124 26.73 -16.83 7.41
CA GLY A 124 26.86 -17.34 8.77
C GLY A 124 27.82 -16.49 9.61
N SER A 125 28.73 -17.17 10.31
CA SER A 125 29.75 -16.55 11.16
C SER A 125 31.10 -16.35 10.46
N ALA A 126 31.16 -16.46 9.13
CA ALA A 126 32.40 -16.26 8.37
C ALA A 126 32.97 -14.85 8.57
N TRP A 127 32.11 -13.87 8.81
CA TRP A 127 32.46 -12.48 9.06
C TRP A 127 31.96 -12.03 10.44
N LYS A 128 32.80 -11.28 11.15
CA LYS A 128 32.46 -10.64 12.44
C LYS A 128 32.54 -9.11 12.38
N MET A 129 32.81 -8.58 11.19
CA MET A 129 32.77 -7.16 10.87
C MET A 129 32.14 -6.98 9.50
N TYR A 130 31.40 -5.90 9.34
CA TYR A 130 30.59 -5.67 8.15
C TYR A 130 30.78 -4.24 7.63
N PRO A 131 30.76 -4.07 6.30
CA PRO A 131 30.81 -2.76 5.68
C PRO A 131 29.54 -1.96 6.01
N THR A 132 29.67 -0.64 6.06
CA THR A 132 28.50 0.25 6.16
C THR A 132 27.85 0.43 4.79
N TYR A 133 26.60 0.90 4.76
CA TYR A 133 25.88 1.22 3.52
C TYR A 133 26.70 2.14 2.59
N ASP A 134 27.32 3.18 3.16
CA ASP A 134 28.06 4.18 2.38
C ASP A 134 29.36 3.63 1.76
N PHE A 135 29.89 2.51 2.25
CA PHE A 135 31.02 1.82 1.65
C PHE A 135 30.57 0.72 0.67
N CYS A 136 29.56 -0.05 1.07
CA CYS A 136 29.06 -1.19 0.31
C CYS A 136 28.44 -0.80 -1.04
N VAL A 137 27.53 0.18 -1.04
CA VAL A 137 26.71 0.48 -2.21
C VAL A 137 27.53 1.03 -3.39
N PRO A 138 28.46 1.98 -3.23
CA PRO A 138 29.26 2.47 -4.35
C PRO A 138 30.14 1.40 -5.00
N ILE A 139 30.57 0.39 -4.21
CA ILE A 139 31.39 -0.73 -4.67
C ILE A 139 30.54 -1.69 -5.51
N VAL A 140 29.43 -2.16 -4.95
CA VAL A 140 28.55 -3.14 -5.61
C VAL A 140 27.99 -2.56 -6.90
N ASP A 141 27.48 -1.32 -6.89
CA ASP A 141 26.96 -0.66 -8.09
C ASP A 141 28.02 -0.58 -9.20
N SER A 142 29.27 -0.27 -8.84
CA SER A 142 30.35 -0.16 -9.82
C SER A 142 30.68 -1.52 -10.44
N ILE A 143 30.86 -2.55 -9.58
CA ILE A 143 31.22 -3.93 -9.96
C ILE A 143 30.12 -4.57 -10.81
N GLU A 144 28.85 -4.38 -10.44
CA GLU A 144 27.70 -4.96 -11.15
C GLU A 144 27.36 -4.23 -12.46
N GLY A 145 28.12 -3.19 -12.82
CA GLY A 145 27.91 -2.49 -14.08
C GLY A 145 26.73 -1.51 -14.05
N VAL A 146 26.22 -1.13 -12.87
CA VAL A 146 25.14 -0.14 -12.74
C VAL A 146 25.57 1.18 -13.40
N THR A 147 24.76 1.69 -14.31
CA THR A 147 25.03 2.97 -14.98
C THR A 147 24.39 4.13 -14.23
N HIS A 148 23.16 3.91 -13.72
CA HIS A 148 22.35 4.90 -13.03
C HIS A 148 21.80 4.30 -11.73
N ALA A 149 22.34 4.72 -10.59
CA ALA A 149 21.82 4.39 -9.28
C ALA A 149 20.67 5.34 -8.92
N LEU A 150 19.43 4.83 -8.95
CA LEU A 150 18.23 5.60 -8.61
C LEU A 150 18.00 5.54 -7.10
N ARG A 151 18.04 6.68 -6.42
CA ARG A 151 17.95 6.76 -4.95
C ARG A 151 16.99 7.85 -4.49
N THR A 152 16.49 7.69 -3.28
CA THR A 152 15.59 8.69 -2.72
C THR A 152 16.36 9.93 -2.23
N ILE A 153 15.74 11.11 -2.31
CA ILE A 153 16.37 12.41 -2.06
C ILE A 153 16.90 12.59 -0.62
N GLU A 154 16.42 11.79 0.33
CA GLU A 154 16.92 11.77 1.71
C GLU A 154 18.41 11.44 1.80
N TYR A 155 18.97 10.83 0.75
CA TYR A 155 20.38 10.49 0.69
C TYR A 155 21.23 11.50 -0.09
N ARG A 156 20.67 12.61 -0.54
CA ARG A 156 21.34 13.56 -1.45
C ARG A 156 22.68 14.05 -0.94
N ASP A 157 22.79 14.36 0.36
CA ASP A 157 24.05 14.79 0.98
C ASP A 157 25.16 13.74 0.86
N ARG A 158 24.80 12.46 0.74
CA ARG A 158 25.73 11.33 0.60
C ARG A 158 26.13 11.06 -0.85
N ASN A 159 25.63 11.80 -1.84
CA ASN A 159 26.02 11.60 -3.24
C ASN A 159 27.50 11.95 -3.46
N VAL A 160 27.99 12.98 -2.77
CA VAL A 160 29.42 13.35 -2.82
C VAL A 160 30.27 12.26 -2.16
N GLN A 161 29.80 11.71 -1.03
CA GLN A 161 30.45 10.59 -0.35
C GLN A 161 30.52 9.34 -1.24
N TYR A 162 29.41 9.03 -1.93
CA TYR A 162 29.33 7.92 -2.89
C TYR A 162 30.37 8.05 -4.01
N ALA A 163 30.45 9.23 -4.64
CA ALA A 163 31.42 9.49 -5.70
C ALA A 163 32.87 9.40 -5.19
N TRP A 164 33.12 9.96 -4.01
CA TRP A 164 34.43 9.89 -3.37
C TRP A 164 34.88 8.45 -3.11
N MET A 165 33.99 7.56 -2.67
CA MET A 165 34.34 6.15 -2.45
C MET A 165 34.76 5.46 -3.76
N GLN A 166 34.08 5.74 -4.88
CA GLN A 166 34.44 5.17 -6.18
C GLN A 166 35.79 5.69 -6.66
N GLU A 167 36.03 6.99 -6.54
CA GLU A 167 37.32 7.61 -6.88
C GLU A 167 38.46 7.06 -6.01
N ALA A 168 38.25 7.02 -4.69
CA ALA A 168 39.22 6.55 -3.71
C ALA A 168 39.65 5.11 -3.97
N LEU A 169 38.75 4.28 -4.49
CA LEU A 169 38.96 2.85 -4.78
C LEU A 169 39.32 2.57 -6.25
N HIS A 170 39.49 3.60 -7.08
CA HIS A 170 39.74 3.47 -8.52
C HIS A 170 38.69 2.64 -9.27
N LEU A 171 37.43 2.80 -8.87
CA LEU A 171 36.29 2.11 -9.43
C LEU A 171 35.64 2.91 -10.57
N ARG A 172 34.92 2.22 -11.46
CA ARG A 172 34.13 2.86 -12.51
C ARG A 172 33.08 3.77 -11.87
N PRO A 173 32.95 5.04 -12.29
CA PRO A 173 31.94 5.94 -11.75
C PRO A 173 30.53 5.50 -12.13
N VAL A 174 29.57 5.72 -11.23
CA VAL A 174 28.14 5.47 -11.43
C VAL A 174 27.37 6.77 -11.20
N TYR A 175 26.43 7.08 -12.09
CA TYR A 175 25.60 8.28 -11.95
C TYR A 175 24.53 8.05 -10.89
N VAL A 176 24.44 8.94 -9.90
CA VAL A 176 23.36 8.89 -8.90
C VAL A 176 22.26 9.86 -9.28
N TRP A 177 21.04 9.36 -9.47
CA TRP A 177 19.86 10.18 -9.73
C TRP A 177 18.91 10.11 -8.54
N ASP A 178 18.69 11.27 -7.91
CA ASP A 178 17.82 11.42 -6.77
C ASP A 178 16.37 11.73 -7.18
N PHE A 179 15.41 11.07 -6.51
CA PHE A 179 13.98 11.32 -6.64
C PHE A 179 13.31 11.36 -5.25
N ALA A 180 12.22 12.09 -5.12
CA ALA A 180 11.44 12.16 -3.90
C ALA A 180 10.61 10.89 -3.72
N ARG A 181 10.47 10.43 -2.48
CA ARG A 181 9.55 9.34 -2.15
C ARG A 181 8.10 9.77 -2.39
N VAL A 182 7.29 8.81 -2.83
CA VAL A 182 5.83 8.96 -2.81
C VAL A 182 5.38 8.94 -1.36
N ASN A 183 4.70 9.99 -0.93
CA ASN A 183 4.04 10.05 0.37
C ASN A 183 2.55 10.30 0.16
N PHE A 184 1.73 9.81 1.09
CA PHE A 184 0.31 10.06 1.12
C PHE A 184 -0.08 10.75 2.43
N VAL A 185 -1.09 11.62 2.36
CA VAL A 185 -1.69 12.18 3.58
C VAL A 185 -2.27 11.06 4.45
N ARG A 186 -2.28 11.26 5.77
CA ARG A 186 -2.81 10.32 6.77
C ARG A 186 -2.23 8.91 6.66
N THR A 187 -0.96 8.81 6.26
CA THR A 187 -0.31 7.54 5.99
C THR A 187 1.08 7.48 6.62
N LEU A 188 1.38 6.35 7.26
CA LEU A 188 2.68 6.07 7.85
C LEU A 188 3.41 5.05 6.98
N LEU A 189 4.59 5.42 6.47
CA LEU A 189 5.41 4.54 5.62
C LEU A 189 6.58 3.91 6.36
N SER A 190 6.86 4.32 7.60
CA SER A 190 8.02 3.79 8.33
C SER A 190 7.74 2.38 8.83
N LYS A 191 8.65 1.44 8.52
CA LYS A 191 8.53 0.02 8.91
C LYS A 191 8.31 -0.14 10.42
N ARG A 192 9.01 0.65 11.24
CA ARG A 192 8.86 0.64 12.71
C ARG A 192 7.44 1.01 13.15
N LYS A 193 6.85 2.06 12.55
CA LYS A 193 5.47 2.48 12.90
C LYS A 193 4.45 1.47 12.39
N LEU A 194 4.62 0.94 11.17
CA LEU A 194 3.73 -0.10 10.64
C LEU A 194 3.79 -1.39 11.48
N GLN A 195 4.99 -1.84 11.88
CA GLN A 195 5.14 -2.99 12.77
C GLN A 195 4.44 -2.76 14.12
N TRP A 196 4.52 -1.55 14.68
CA TRP A 196 3.80 -1.20 15.91
C TRP A 196 2.28 -1.40 15.77
N PHE A 197 1.65 -1.04 14.64
CA PHE A 197 0.21 -1.28 14.42
C PHE A 197 -0.13 -2.78 14.42
N VAL A 198 0.74 -3.61 13.83
CA VAL A 198 0.60 -5.07 13.82
C VAL A 198 0.77 -5.66 15.22
N ASP A 199 1.80 -5.23 15.94
CA ASP A 199 2.12 -5.72 17.28
C ASP A 199 1.02 -5.35 18.29
N LYS A 200 0.47 -4.14 18.18
CA LYS A 200 -0.62 -3.63 19.01
C LYS A 200 -2.01 -4.09 18.56
N LYS A 201 -2.12 -4.90 17.50
CA LYS A 201 -3.37 -5.45 16.97
C LYS A 201 -4.41 -4.40 16.55
N TYR A 202 -3.96 -3.21 16.16
CA TYR A 202 -4.82 -2.21 15.50
C TYR A 202 -5.17 -2.60 14.06
N VAL A 203 -4.39 -3.50 13.48
CA VAL A 203 -4.62 -4.13 12.17
C VAL A 203 -4.41 -5.63 12.26
N SER A 204 -4.90 -6.38 11.26
CA SER A 204 -4.76 -7.83 11.25
C SER A 204 -3.32 -8.29 11.02
N ASN A 205 -2.67 -7.77 9.97
CA ASN A 205 -1.30 -8.11 9.56
C ASN A 205 -0.79 -7.13 8.48
N TRP A 206 0.37 -7.41 7.86
CA TRP A 206 0.98 -6.61 6.80
C TRP A 206 0.15 -6.51 5.50
N ASP A 207 -0.80 -7.40 5.29
CA ASP A 207 -1.73 -7.41 4.16
C ASP A 207 -3.08 -6.73 4.48
N ASP A 208 -3.21 -6.09 5.64
CA ASP A 208 -4.44 -5.39 6.03
C ASP A 208 -4.81 -4.31 4.98
N PRO A 209 -6.08 -4.22 4.56
CA PRO A 209 -6.51 -3.28 3.52
C PRO A 209 -6.30 -1.80 3.89
N ARG A 210 -6.09 -1.47 5.16
CA ARG A 210 -5.76 -0.11 5.63
C ARG A 210 -4.27 0.21 5.52
N PHE A 211 -3.41 -0.79 5.30
CA PHE A 211 -1.97 -0.60 5.19
C PHE A 211 -1.56 -0.09 3.79
N PRO A 212 -0.54 0.79 3.71
CA PRO A 212 0.01 1.28 2.45
C PRO A 212 0.98 0.29 1.79
N THR A 213 0.93 -0.99 2.18
CA THR A 213 1.76 -2.05 1.58
C THR A 213 1.15 -2.47 0.25
N VAL A 214 1.97 -3.01 -0.66
CA VAL A 214 1.47 -3.55 -1.94
C VAL A 214 0.40 -4.61 -1.70
N ARG A 215 0.62 -5.50 -0.73
CA ARG A 215 -0.35 -6.53 -0.33
C ARG A 215 -1.65 -5.93 0.20
N GLY A 216 -1.57 -4.94 1.10
CA GLY A 216 -2.73 -4.27 1.70
C GLY A 216 -3.60 -3.56 0.67
N ILE A 217 -3.01 -2.69 -0.16
CA ILE A 217 -3.79 -1.97 -1.19
C ILE A 217 -4.37 -2.92 -2.24
N ARG A 218 -3.67 -4.01 -2.59
CA ARG A 218 -4.20 -5.04 -3.51
C ARG A 218 -5.35 -5.81 -2.90
N ARG A 219 -5.27 -6.19 -1.62
CA ARG A 219 -6.38 -6.79 -0.88
C ARG A 219 -7.60 -5.86 -0.79
N ARG A 220 -7.38 -4.54 -0.75
CA ARG A 220 -8.41 -3.50 -0.87
C ARG A 220 -8.93 -3.28 -2.30
N GLY A 221 -8.39 -3.97 -3.31
CA GLY A 221 -8.86 -3.89 -4.70
C GLY A 221 -8.03 -3.01 -5.63
N MET A 222 -6.82 -2.61 -5.24
CA MET A 222 -5.86 -2.00 -6.17
C MET A 222 -5.41 -3.03 -7.21
N THR A 223 -5.54 -2.68 -8.49
CA THR A 223 -5.01 -3.48 -9.59
C THR A 223 -3.54 -3.15 -9.84
N VAL A 224 -2.77 -4.12 -10.34
CA VAL A 224 -1.37 -3.91 -10.71
C VAL A 224 -1.25 -2.84 -11.81
N GLU A 225 -2.16 -2.88 -12.79
CA GLU A 225 -2.25 -1.88 -13.84
C GLU A 225 -2.58 -0.48 -13.29
N GLY A 226 -3.55 -0.37 -12.37
CA GLY A 226 -3.91 0.90 -11.73
C GLY A 226 -2.74 1.51 -10.95
N LEU A 227 -2.03 0.70 -10.16
CA LEU A 227 -0.83 1.12 -9.43
C LEU A 227 0.28 1.56 -10.39
N ARG A 228 0.54 0.79 -11.45
CA ARG A 228 1.57 1.10 -12.45
C ARG A 228 1.25 2.41 -13.18
N ASN A 229 0.00 2.58 -13.61
CA ASN A 229 -0.47 3.80 -14.28
C ASN A 229 -0.29 5.02 -13.38
N PHE A 230 -0.57 4.90 -12.08
CA PHE A 230 -0.32 5.95 -11.11
C PHE A 230 1.17 6.28 -10.97
N VAL A 231 2.05 5.27 -10.79
CA VAL A 231 3.50 5.49 -10.67
C VAL A 231 4.06 6.19 -11.91
N ILE A 232 3.64 5.77 -13.11
CA ILE A 232 4.03 6.40 -14.38
C ILE A 232 3.49 7.84 -14.45
N SER A 233 2.26 8.10 -14.02
CA SER A 233 1.66 9.44 -14.10
C SER A 233 2.32 10.45 -13.16
N GLN A 234 2.83 10.00 -12.01
CA GLN A 234 3.59 10.88 -11.10
C GLN A 234 4.96 11.25 -11.67
N GLY A 235 5.64 10.29 -12.30
CA GLY A 235 7.00 10.47 -12.80
C GLY A 235 8.04 10.73 -11.68
N PRO A 236 9.34 10.70 -12.01
CA PRO A 236 10.38 11.06 -11.06
C PRO A 236 10.39 12.59 -10.87
N SER A 237 10.31 13.03 -9.61
CA SER A 237 10.43 14.44 -9.22
C SER A 237 11.33 14.55 -7.99
N LYS A 238 11.98 15.69 -7.79
CA LYS A 238 12.72 15.99 -6.55
C LYS A 238 11.85 16.67 -5.49
N ASN A 239 10.62 17.03 -5.83
CA ASN A 239 9.70 17.68 -4.91
C ASN A 239 9.06 16.64 -3.99
N ILE A 240 9.24 16.83 -2.68
CA ILE A 240 8.57 16.02 -1.67
C ILE A 240 7.14 16.54 -1.53
N ILE A 241 6.16 15.73 -1.92
CA ILE A 241 4.74 16.05 -1.84
C ILE A 241 4.01 14.94 -1.10
N ASN A 242 2.95 15.31 -0.36
CA ASN A 242 1.99 14.36 0.19
C ASN A 242 0.77 14.34 -0.72
N LEU A 243 0.51 13.18 -1.31
CA LEU A 243 -0.61 12.97 -2.23
C LEU A 243 -1.87 12.56 -1.47
N ASP A 244 -3.01 12.90 -2.03
CA ASP A 244 -4.29 12.36 -1.59
C ASP A 244 -4.51 10.97 -2.24
N TRP A 245 -4.99 10.01 -1.44
CA TRP A 245 -5.30 8.65 -1.91
C TRP A 245 -6.34 8.63 -3.03
N ASN A 246 -7.21 9.65 -3.12
CA ASN A 246 -8.21 9.76 -4.17
C ASN A 246 -7.61 9.71 -5.58
N ILE A 247 -6.40 10.23 -5.78
CA ILE A 247 -5.75 10.27 -7.09
C ILE A 247 -5.42 8.85 -7.58
N ILE A 248 -4.83 8.02 -6.72
CA ILE A 248 -4.47 6.65 -7.09
C ILE A 248 -5.73 5.79 -7.26
N TRP A 249 -6.75 5.97 -6.42
CA TRP A 249 -8.02 5.25 -6.52
C TRP A 249 -8.84 5.65 -7.76
N ALA A 250 -8.84 6.94 -8.14
CA ALA A 250 -9.43 7.39 -9.39
C ALA A 250 -8.71 6.77 -10.60
N GLY A 251 -7.38 6.61 -10.54
CA GLY A 251 -6.61 5.88 -11.54
C GLY A 251 -7.01 4.41 -11.62
N ASN A 252 -7.13 3.73 -10.48
CA ASN A 252 -7.55 2.33 -10.40
C ASN A 252 -8.98 2.13 -10.94
N LYS A 253 -9.91 3.05 -10.62
CA LYS A 253 -11.28 3.04 -11.13
C LYS A 253 -11.33 2.95 -12.66
N LYS A 254 -10.47 3.71 -13.35
CA LYS A 254 -10.42 3.70 -14.84
C LYS A 254 -10.06 2.32 -15.40
N VAL A 255 -9.33 1.51 -14.64
CA VAL A 255 -8.97 0.13 -15.00
C VAL A 255 -10.11 -0.83 -14.71
N ILE A 256 -10.72 -0.75 -13.51
CA ILE A 256 -11.74 -1.73 -13.10
C ILE A 256 -13.13 -1.43 -13.68
N ASP A 257 -13.49 -0.17 -13.90
CA ASP A 257 -14.84 0.21 -14.33
C ASP A 257 -15.30 -0.46 -15.63
N PRO A 258 -14.48 -0.52 -16.70
CA PRO A 258 -14.90 -1.12 -17.97
C PRO A 258 -15.08 -2.64 -17.92
N VAL A 259 -14.56 -3.31 -16.89
CA VAL A 259 -14.48 -4.78 -16.81
C VAL A 259 -15.22 -5.37 -15.60
N ALA A 260 -15.51 -4.58 -14.56
CA ALA A 260 -16.19 -5.05 -13.36
C ALA A 260 -17.67 -5.39 -13.64
N PRO A 261 -18.13 -6.63 -13.39
CA PRO A 261 -19.53 -7.00 -13.54
C PRO A 261 -20.42 -6.21 -12.58
N ARG A 262 -21.64 -5.91 -13.02
CA ARG A 262 -22.65 -5.16 -12.28
C ARG A 262 -23.58 -6.11 -11.57
N HIS A 263 -23.64 -5.97 -10.26
CA HIS A 263 -24.48 -6.73 -9.36
C HIS A 263 -25.38 -5.80 -8.56
N THR A 264 -26.40 -6.36 -7.94
CA THR A 264 -27.34 -5.60 -7.12
C THR A 264 -27.23 -6.08 -5.68
N SER A 265 -27.20 -5.13 -4.75
CA SER A 265 -27.22 -5.43 -3.32
C SER A 265 -28.04 -4.39 -2.56
N LEU A 266 -28.81 -4.84 -1.57
CA LEU A 266 -29.71 -4.04 -0.75
C LEU A 266 -29.36 -4.24 0.74
N LEU A 267 -29.28 -3.17 1.52
CA LEU A 267 -28.94 -3.24 2.95
C LEU A 267 -30.05 -3.95 3.75
N SER A 268 -29.68 -4.97 4.53
CA SER A 268 -30.64 -5.86 5.19
C SER A 268 -31.45 -5.18 6.30
N ALA A 269 -30.90 -4.14 6.93
CA ALA A 269 -31.56 -3.47 8.06
C ALA A 269 -32.86 -2.74 7.67
N HIS A 270 -33.03 -2.42 6.39
CA HIS A 270 -34.09 -1.52 5.94
C HIS A 270 -34.65 -1.92 4.57
N LEU A 271 -35.18 -3.14 4.47
CA LEU A 271 -35.80 -3.65 3.23
C LEU A 271 -37.32 -3.47 3.27
N VAL A 272 -37.88 -2.99 2.16
CA VAL A 272 -39.32 -2.83 1.96
C VAL A 272 -39.77 -3.79 0.86
N LYS A 273 -40.83 -4.55 1.15
CA LYS A 273 -41.47 -5.41 0.15
C LYS A 273 -42.38 -4.58 -0.76
N LEU A 274 -42.16 -4.69 -2.06
CA LEU A 274 -43.00 -4.16 -3.12
C LEU A 274 -43.70 -5.32 -3.84
N HIS A 275 -45.03 -5.35 -3.77
CA HIS A 275 -45.85 -6.26 -4.55
C HIS A 275 -46.21 -5.62 -5.89
N ILE A 276 -45.99 -6.33 -6.99
CA ILE A 276 -46.20 -5.83 -8.36
C ILE A 276 -47.29 -6.64 -9.04
N ASP A 277 -48.46 -6.03 -9.19
CA ASP A 277 -49.57 -6.60 -9.95
C ASP A 277 -49.22 -6.65 -11.45
N GLY A 278 -49.59 -7.74 -12.10
CA GLY A 278 -49.26 -8.04 -13.50
C GLY A 278 -47.84 -8.57 -13.75
N ALA A 279 -47.00 -8.74 -12.71
CA ALA A 279 -45.72 -9.43 -12.82
C ALA A 279 -45.90 -10.96 -12.67
N SER A 280 -45.02 -11.74 -13.29
CA SER A 280 -44.99 -13.21 -13.18
C SER A 280 -43.58 -13.70 -12.86
N GLU A 281 -43.48 -14.86 -12.22
CA GLU A 281 -42.19 -15.50 -11.96
C GLU A 281 -41.50 -15.89 -13.26
N SER A 282 -40.25 -15.46 -13.43
CA SER A 282 -39.42 -15.83 -14.58
C SER A 282 -37.94 -15.57 -14.30
N VAL A 283 -37.06 -16.19 -15.10
CA VAL A 283 -35.62 -15.96 -15.04
C VAL A 283 -35.12 -15.61 -16.42
N GLU A 284 -34.44 -14.48 -16.56
CA GLU A 284 -33.84 -14.05 -17.82
C GLU A 284 -32.34 -13.82 -17.68
N ASP A 285 -31.62 -13.98 -18.79
CA ASP A 285 -30.22 -13.59 -18.88
C ASP A 285 -30.09 -12.10 -19.26
N LYS A 286 -29.40 -11.32 -18.43
CA LYS A 286 -29.05 -9.92 -18.68
C LYS A 286 -27.54 -9.73 -18.73
N PRO A 287 -27.02 -8.74 -19.47
CA PRO A 287 -25.59 -8.44 -19.47
C PRO A 287 -25.08 -8.10 -18.07
N LYS A 288 -23.96 -8.69 -17.66
CA LYS A 288 -23.21 -8.26 -16.46
C LYS A 288 -22.66 -6.85 -16.62
N HIS A 289 -22.36 -6.41 -17.83
CA HIS A 289 -21.90 -5.05 -18.09
C HIS A 289 -22.47 -4.51 -19.40
N LYS A 290 -23.36 -3.51 -19.31
CA LYS A 290 -24.11 -2.96 -20.46
C LYS A 290 -23.23 -2.47 -21.62
N LYS A 291 -22.02 -1.98 -21.32
CA LYS A 291 -21.07 -1.44 -22.31
C LYS A 291 -19.96 -2.44 -22.68
N ASN A 292 -19.91 -3.62 -22.08
CA ASN A 292 -18.86 -4.60 -22.31
C ASN A 292 -19.42 -6.03 -22.34
N PRO A 293 -19.84 -6.52 -23.51
CA PRO A 293 -20.39 -7.86 -23.66
C PRO A 293 -19.43 -8.98 -23.24
N LYS A 294 -18.11 -8.75 -23.24
CA LYS A 294 -17.10 -9.77 -22.89
C LYS A 294 -17.15 -10.18 -21.41
N VAL A 295 -17.76 -9.38 -20.55
CA VAL A 295 -17.94 -9.68 -19.11
C VAL A 295 -18.98 -10.80 -18.91
N GLY A 296 -19.83 -11.05 -19.90
CA GLY A 296 -20.82 -12.13 -19.90
C GLY A 296 -22.20 -11.72 -19.40
N MET A 297 -23.02 -12.73 -19.11
CA MET A 297 -24.40 -12.57 -18.68
C MET A 297 -24.59 -12.97 -17.21
N LYS A 298 -25.67 -12.50 -16.60
CA LYS A 298 -26.15 -12.87 -15.26
C LYS A 298 -27.64 -13.20 -15.33
N LYS A 299 -28.10 -14.09 -14.47
CA LYS A 299 -29.52 -14.41 -14.31
C LYS A 299 -30.19 -13.34 -13.45
N VAL A 300 -31.32 -12.83 -13.91
CA VAL A 300 -32.19 -11.94 -13.15
C VAL A 300 -33.51 -12.67 -12.89
N TYR A 301 -33.90 -12.72 -11.62
CA TYR A 301 -35.11 -13.39 -11.15
C TYR A 301 -36.19 -12.33 -11.01
N TYR A 302 -37.27 -12.51 -11.74
CA TYR A 302 -38.46 -11.66 -11.68
C TYR A 302 -39.53 -12.39 -10.87
N SER A 303 -40.24 -11.68 -10.02
CA SER A 303 -41.38 -12.21 -9.27
C SER A 303 -42.35 -11.08 -8.91
N PRO A 304 -43.61 -11.40 -8.56
CA PRO A 304 -44.56 -10.39 -8.07
C PRO A 304 -44.12 -9.72 -6.76
N ASN A 305 -43.09 -10.22 -6.08
CA ASN A 305 -42.69 -9.77 -4.75
C ASN A 305 -41.19 -9.45 -4.74
N VAL A 306 -40.87 -8.16 -4.75
CA VAL A 306 -39.48 -7.72 -4.74
C VAL A 306 -39.15 -6.89 -3.51
N LEU A 307 -37.86 -6.78 -3.24
CA LEU A 307 -37.30 -5.98 -2.17
C LEU A 307 -36.64 -4.74 -2.76
N ILE A 308 -36.85 -3.60 -2.11
CA ILE A 308 -36.16 -2.34 -2.35
C ILE A 308 -35.67 -1.76 -1.02
N GLU A 309 -34.75 -0.80 -1.06
CA GLU A 309 -34.28 -0.15 0.17
C GLU A 309 -35.29 0.89 0.68
N GLN A 310 -35.43 0.97 2.01
CA GLN A 310 -36.28 1.94 2.70
C GLN A 310 -36.01 3.38 2.28
N GLN A 311 -34.73 3.74 2.07
CA GLN A 311 -34.35 5.08 1.65
C GLN A 311 -34.98 5.48 0.32
N ASP A 312 -35.13 4.52 -0.60
CA ASP A 312 -35.79 4.76 -1.87
C ASP A 312 -37.31 4.75 -1.68
N ALA A 313 -37.83 3.73 -0.98
CA ALA A 313 -39.26 3.57 -0.71
C ALA A 313 -39.89 4.78 -0.01
N ALA A 314 -39.17 5.38 0.94
CA ALA A 314 -39.64 6.53 1.72
C ALA A 314 -39.86 7.79 0.87
N THR A 315 -39.18 7.89 -0.28
CA THR A 315 -39.32 9.04 -1.18
C THR A 315 -40.51 8.91 -2.13
N ILE A 316 -41.08 7.72 -2.28
CA ILE A 316 -42.13 7.44 -3.26
C ILE A 316 -43.46 8.03 -2.81
N GLU A 317 -44.14 8.68 -3.75
CA GLU A 317 -45.49 9.22 -3.57
C GLU A 317 -46.57 8.30 -4.18
N PRO A 318 -47.81 8.32 -3.67
CA PRO A 318 -48.91 7.56 -4.26
C PRO A 318 -49.15 7.93 -5.74
N ASN A 319 -49.38 6.92 -6.57
CA ASN A 319 -49.54 7.00 -8.03
C ASN A 319 -48.29 7.47 -8.79
N GLU A 320 -47.12 7.49 -8.15
CA GLU A 320 -45.88 7.82 -8.82
C GLU A 320 -45.38 6.65 -9.67
N GLU A 321 -44.86 6.97 -10.86
CA GLU A 321 -44.21 6.02 -11.75
C GLU A 321 -42.70 5.97 -11.47
N VAL A 322 -42.19 4.78 -11.14
CA VAL A 322 -40.78 4.53 -10.84
C VAL A 322 -40.19 3.52 -11.82
N THR A 323 -38.90 3.62 -12.11
CA THR A 323 -38.19 2.61 -12.91
C THR A 323 -37.51 1.61 -11.98
N LEU A 324 -37.84 0.32 -12.11
CA LEU A 324 -37.02 -0.77 -11.60
C LEU A 324 -35.88 -1.04 -12.59
N MET A 325 -34.63 -0.81 -12.16
CA MET A 325 -33.45 -0.91 -13.03
C MET A 325 -33.40 -2.27 -13.74
N ASP A 326 -33.23 -2.26 -15.06
CA ASP A 326 -33.17 -3.46 -15.93
C ASP A 326 -34.41 -4.37 -15.93
N TRP A 327 -35.54 -3.85 -15.43
CA TRP A 327 -36.85 -4.47 -15.57
C TRP A 327 -37.79 -3.60 -16.40
N GLY A 328 -38.12 -2.40 -15.92
CA GLY A 328 -39.15 -1.54 -16.53
C GLY A 328 -39.81 -0.64 -15.50
N ASN A 329 -40.87 0.05 -15.92
CA ASN A 329 -41.59 0.98 -15.06
C ASN A 329 -42.70 0.27 -14.25
N VAL A 330 -42.94 0.78 -13.05
CA VAL A 330 -44.01 0.36 -12.15
C VAL A 330 -44.71 1.60 -11.62
N ILE A 331 -46.05 1.61 -11.65
CA ILE A 331 -46.86 2.66 -11.05
C ILE A 331 -47.23 2.24 -9.64
N ILE A 332 -46.82 3.00 -8.63
CA ILE A 332 -47.04 2.66 -7.22
C ILE A 332 -48.46 3.06 -6.84
N THR A 333 -49.30 2.09 -6.51
CA THR A 333 -50.74 2.28 -6.29
C THR A 333 -51.09 2.40 -4.80
N ASP A 334 -50.32 1.79 -3.91
CA ASP A 334 -50.55 1.84 -2.46
C ASP A 334 -49.25 1.88 -1.68
N ILE A 335 -49.23 2.64 -0.59
CA ILE A 335 -48.08 2.83 0.30
C ILE A 335 -48.55 2.70 1.74
N LYS A 336 -48.12 1.63 2.41
CA LYS A 336 -48.43 1.41 3.83
C LYS A 336 -47.29 1.93 4.68
N LYS A 337 -47.57 2.88 5.57
CA LYS A 337 -46.62 3.44 6.53
C LYS A 337 -47.05 3.15 7.96
N ASP A 338 -46.09 3.07 8.88
CA ASP A 338 -46.36 3.05 10.31
C ASP A 338 -46.59 4.47 10.88
N SER A 339 -46.81 4.56 12.19
CA SER A 339 -47.03 5.83 12.90
C SER A 339 -45.82 6.77 12.91
N THR A 340 -44.61 6.25 12.61
CA THR A 340 -43.37 7.05 12.51
C THR A 340 -43.11 7.55 11.09
N GLY A 341 -43.92 7.13 10.11
CA GLY A 341 -43.72 7.42 8.70
C GLY A 341 -42.81 6.42 7.97
N THR A 342 -42.37 5.36 8.64
CA THR A 342 -41.57 4.29 8.02
C THR A 342 -42.45 3.46 7.09
N VAL A 343 -41.97 3.18 5.88
CA VAL A 343 -42.71 2.41 4.87
C VAL A 343 -42.64 0.92 5.21
N LEU A 344 -43.80 0.30 5.45
CA LEU A 344 -43.90 -1.12 5.77
C LEU A 344 -43.98 -2.00 4.52
N SER A 345 -44.73 -1.55 3.52
CA SER A 345 -44.89 -2.25 2.24
C SER A 345 -45.45 -1.32 1.17
N LEU A 346 -45.22 -1.69 -0.08
CA LEU A 346 -45.72 -1.02 -1.27
C LEU A 346 -46.50 -2.00 -2.13
N ALA A 347 -47.50 -1.50 -2.85
CA ALA A 347 -48.11 -2.20 -3.97
C ALA A 347 -48.04 -1.30 -5.21
N GLY A 348 -47.82 -1.91 -6.37
CA GLY A 348 -47.82 -1.20 -7.64
C GLY A 348 -48.28 -2.10 -8.78
N LYS A 349 -48.47 -1.50 -9.95
CA LYS A 349 -48.87 -2.18 -11.18
C LYS A 349 -47.75 -2.07 -12.21
N LEU A 350 -47.40 -3.19 -12.84
CA LEU A 350 -46.40 -3.23 -13.89
C LEU A 350 -46.84 -2.39 -15.10
N HIS A 351 -45.96 -1.52 -15.58
CA HIS A 351 -46.23 -0.61 -16.71
C HIS A 351 -45.06 -0.61 -17.70
N LEU A 352 -44.91 -1.70 -18.46
CA LEU A 352 -43.79 -1.87 -19.40
C LEU A 352 -43.86 -0.93 -20.63
N GLU A 353 -45.02 -0.34 -20.91
CA GLU A 353 -45.20 0.70 -21.94
C GLU A 353 -44.64 2.07 -21.51
N GLY A 354 -44.30 2.21 -20.22
CA GLY A 354 -43.74 3.43 -19.65
C GLY A 354 -42.35 3.79 -20.20
N ASP A 355 -42.05 5.10 -20.23
CA ASP A 355 -40.75 5.60 -20.66
C ASP A 355 -39.85 5.87 -19.44
N PHE A 356 -38.84 5.01 -19.23
CA PHE A 356 -37.86 5.14 -18.14
C PHE A 356 -37.08 6.47 -18.15
N ARG A 357 -37.12 7.24 -19.24
CA ARG A 357 -36.50 8.57 -19.33
C ARG A 357 -37.35 9.65 -18.64
N LYS A 358 -38.65 9.41 -18.46
CA LYS A 358 -39.59 10.33 -17.84
C LYS A 358 -39.70 10.16 -16.33
N THR A 359 -39.29 9.01 -15.79
CA THR A 359 -39.28 8.76 -14.35
C THR A 359 -38.08 9.42 -13.67
N SER A 360 -38.31 10.11 -12.56
CA SER A 360 -37.25 10.72 -11.73
C SER A 360 -36.51 9.69 -10.86
N LYS A 361 -37.19 8.61 -10.47
CA LYS A 361 -36.68 7.59 -9.54
C LYS A 361 -36.33 6.29 -10.26
N LYS A 362 -35.08 5.84 -10.08
CA LYS A 362 -34.55 4.58 -10.62
C LYS A 362 -34.04 3.73 -9.46
N LEU A 363 -34.70 2.60 -9.25
CA LEU A 363 -34.56 1.80 -8.06
C LEU A 363 -33.78 0.52 -8.37
N THR A 364 -32.85 0.18 -7.48
CA THR A 364 -32.28 -1.15 -7.38
C THR A 364 -33.25 -2.04 -6.63
N TRP A 365 -33.40 -3.28 -7.08
CA TRP A 365 -34.35 -4.24 -6.54
C TRP A 365 -33.77 -5.65 -6.58
N LEU A 366 -34.30 -6.53 -5.74
CA LEU A 366 -33.99 -7.96 -5.75
C LEU A 366 -35.29 -8.74 -5.58
N ASP A 367 -35.32 -9.96 -6.12
CA ASP A 367 -36.35 -10.92 -5.77
C ASP A 367 -36.36 -11.18 -4.25
N ALA A 368 -37.55 -11.34 -3.67
CA ALA A 368 -37.70 -11.49 -2.23
C ALA A 368 -37.21 -12.84 -1.68
N GLU A 369 -37.15 -13.88 -2.50
CA GLU A 369 -36.85 -15.24 -2.07
C GLU A 369 -35.40 -15.66 -2.40
N HIS A 370 -34.90 -15.23 -3.56
CA HIS A 370 -33.62 -15.66 -4.11
C HIS A 370 -32.54 -14.59 -3.89
N ASN A 371 -31.88 -14.65 -2.74
CA ASN A 371 -30.82 -13.71 -2.41
C ASN A 371 -29.65 -14.36 -1.65
N ILE A 372 -28.49 -13.72 -1.72
CA ILE A 372 -27.25 -14.15 -1.08
C ILE A 372 -26.92 -13.19 0.05
N PRO A 373 -26.65 -13.68 1.28
CA PRO A 373 -26.25 -12.82 2.37
C PRO A 373 -24.82 -12.31 2.15
N VAL A 374 -24.63 -11.01 2.37
CA VAL A 374 -23.40 -10.28 2.10
C VAL A 374 -23.04 -9.40 3.30
N GLN A 375 -21.74 -9.32 3.59
CA GLN A 375 -21.16 -8.30 4.46
C GLN A 375 -20.33 -7.35 3.60
N LEU A 376 -20.57 -6.05 3.75
CA LEU A 376 -19.81 -5.00 3.09
C LEU A 376 -18.98 -4.27 4.15
N THR A 377 -17.67 -4.24 3.97
CA THR A 377 -16.74 -3.60 4.90
C THR A 377 -16.11 -2.36 4.26
N ASP A 378 -16.37 -1.22 4.87
CA ASP A 378 -15.74 0.07 4.55
C ASP A 378 -14.55 0.33 5.48
N PHE A 379 -13.53 1.03 4.97
CA PHE A 379 -12.32 1.35 5.72
C PHE A 379 -12.00 2.85 5.72
N ASP A 380 -11.56 3.35 6.87
CA ASP A 380 -11.02 4.71 7.04
C ASP A 380 -9.49 4.67 7.28
N HIS A 381 -8.86 5.85 7.33
CA HIS A 381 -7.45 6.02 7.61
C HIS A 381 -7.09 5.62 9.04
N LEU A 382 -5.89 5.05 9.24
CA LEU A 382 -5.39 4.67 10.56
C LEU A 382 -5.02 5.85 11.46
N ILE A 383 -4.76 7.01 10.85
CA ILE A 383 -4.47 8.25 11.58
C ILE A 383 -5.32 9.40 11.04
N THR A 384 -5.57 10.37 11.89
CA THR A 384 -6.41 11.54 11.61
C THR A 384 -5.62 12.73 11.06
N LYS A 385 -4.32 12.83 11.37
CA LYS A 385 -3.46 13.95 10.96
C LYS A 385 -2.89 13.73 9.56
N ASP A 386 -3.04 14.71 8.68
CA ASP A 386 -2.63 14.63 7.27
C ASP A 386 -1.12 14.39 7.10
N LYS A 387 -0.30 15.08 7.90
CA LYS A 387 1.16 14.92 7.91
C LYS A 387 1.67 15.03 9.34
N LEU A 388 2.51 14.10 9.75
CA LEU A 388 3.24 14.21 11.00
C LEU A 388 4.48 15.10 10.82
N GLU A 389 4.68 16.01 11.76
CA GLU A 389 5.85 16.87 11.89
C GLU A 389 6.87 16.29 12.87
N ASP A 390 8.08 16.84 12.86
CA ASP A 390 9.12 16.45 13.80
C ASP A 390 8.69 16.75 15.24
N GLY A 391 8.79 15.74 16.10
CA GLY A 391 8.34 15.80 17.50
C GLY A 391 6.93 15.28 17.75
N ASP A 392 6.13 15.05 16.70
CA ASP A 392 4.81 14.43 16.88
C ASP A 392 4.92 12.99 17.39
N ASN A 393 4.15 12.68 18.43
CA ASN A 393 3.81 11.30 18.76
C ASN A 393 2.63 10.86 17.89
N PHE A 394 2.85 9.89 17.00
CA PHE A 394 1.80 9.44 16.07
C PHE A 394 0.63 8.74 16.78
N GLU A 395 0.86 8.20 17.98
CA GLU A 395 -0.15 7.53 18.80
C GLU A 395 -1.27 8.49 19.24
N ASP A 396 -0.99 9.79 19.31
CA ASP A 396 -1.98 10.81 19.68
C ASP A 396 -2.98 11.10 18.54
N PHE A 397 -2.70 10.60 17.33
CA PHE A 397 -3.49 10.85 16.13
C PHE A 397 -4.18 9.60 15.59
N LEU A 398 -4.25 8.51 16.35
CA LEU A 398 -4.93 7.28 15.92
C LEU A 398 -6.42 7.54 15.65
N THR A 399 -6.92 6.94 14.58
CA THR A 399 -8.36 6.95 14.29
C THR A 399 -9.06 5.89 15.15
N PRO A 400 -10.05 6.24 16.00
CA PRO A 400 -10.65 5.29 16.96
C PRO A 400 -11.36 4.11 16.32
N LYS A 401 -12.04 4.34 15.18
CA LYS A 401 -12.74 3.31 14.42
C LYS A 401 -12.41 3.47 12.94
N THR A 402 -11.90 2.41 12.33
CA THR A 402 -11.38 2.43 10.96
C THR A 402 -12.00 1.36 10.06
N GLU A 403 -12.92 0.57 10.61
CA GLU A 403 -13.60 -0.52 9.93
C GLU A 403 -15.10 -0.44 10.24
N PHE A 404 -15.92 -0.53 9.19
CA PHE A 404 -17.35 -0.33 9.27
C PHE A 404 -18.05 -1.41 8.46
N ASP A 405 -18.62 -2.37 9.17
CA ASP A 405 -19.41 -3.43 8.55
C ASP A 405 -20.87 -2.99 8.36
N SER A 406 -21.41 -3.35 7.21
CA SER A 406 -22.84 -3.29 6.93
C SER A 406 -23.28 -4.63 6.33
N PHE A 407 -24.47 -5.08 6.74
CA PHE A 407 -25.03 -6.34 6.26
C PHE A 407 -26.04 -6.06 5.16
N ALA A 408 -25.98 -6.86 4.11
CA ALA A 408 -26.79 -6.72 2.92
C ALA A 408 -27.22 -8.08 2.40
N ILE A 409 -28.17 -8.04 1.47
CA ILE A 409 -28.45 -9.14 0.55
C ILE A 409 -27.98 -8.76 -0.84
N GLY A 410 -27.62 -9.74 -1.65
CA GLY A 410 -27.17 -9.54 -3.03
C GLY A 410 -27.83 -10.53 -3.98
N ASP A 411 -27.71 -10.25 -5.28
CA ASP A 411 -28.27 -11.14 -6.30
C ASP A 411 -27.63 -12.53 -6.28
N VAL A 412 -28.36 -13.54 -6.77
CA VAL A 412 -27.91 -14.95 -6.73
C VAL A 412 -26.64 -15.24 -7.49
N ASN A 413 -26.23 -14.37 -8.41
CA ASN A 413 -25.04 -14.59 -9.23
C ASN A 413 -23.75 -14.34 -8.42
N LEU A 414 -23.84 -13.77 -7.22
CA LEU A 414 -22.69 -13.59 -6.34
C LEU A 414 -22.08 -14.92 -5.89
N LYS A 415 -22.86 -16.01 -5.89
CA LYS A 415 -22.37 -17.36 -5.53
C LYS A 415 -21.27 -17.88 -6.46
N ASP A 416 -21.20 -17.35 -7.69
CA ASP A 416 -20.26 -17.78 -8.71
C ASP A 416 -18.93 -17.00 -8.63
N LEU A 417 -18.84 -16.01 -7.75
CA LEU A 417 -17.65 -15.19 -7.56
C LEU A 417 -16.57 -15.93 -6.77
N LYS A 418 -15.33 -15.58 -7.05
CA LYS A 418 -14.14 -16.10 -6.38
C LYS A 418 -13.45 -14.98 -5.60
N LYS A 419 -12.71 -15.37 -4.56
CA LYS A 419 -11.84 -14.45 -3.83
C LYS A 419 -10.96 -13.66 -4.81
N GLY A 420 -10.96 -12.33 -4.66
CA GLY A 420 -10.23 -11.40 -5.51
C GLY A 420 -11.05 -10.83 -6.66
N ASP A 421 -12.25 -11.34 -6.95
CA ASP A 421 -13.11 -10.78 -7.98
C ASP A 421 -13.56 -9.36 -7.57
N ILE A 422 -13.39 -8.42 -8.48
CA ILE A 422 -13.81 -7.02 -8.32
C ILE A 422 -15.13 -6.82 -9.07
N ILE A 423 -16.14 -6.34 -8.38
CA ILE A 423 -17.49 -6.10 -8.90
C ILE A 423 -17.92 -4.66 -8.63
N GLN A 424 -19.03 -4.23 -9.24
CA GLN A 424 -19.74 -3.04 -8.81
C GLN A 424 -21.14 -3.42 -8.33
N PHE A 425 -21.49 -3.01 -7.12
CA PHE A 425 -22.88 -2.95 -6.70
C PHE A 425 -23.50 -1.65 -7.24
N GLU A 426 -24.52 -1.79 -8.09
CA GLU A 426 -25.17 -0.65 -8.73
C GLU A 426 -25.67 0.35 -7.69
N ARG A 427 -25.47 1.64 -7.97
CA ARG A 427 -25.75 2.78 -7.06
C ARG A 427 -25.00 2.77 -5.72
N LYS A 428 -24.14 1.80 -5.42
CA LYS A 428 -23.32 1.74 -4.19
C LYS A 428 -21.85 2.04 -4.42
N GLY A 429 -21.18 1.27 -5.28
CA GLY A 429 -19.73 1.40 -5.46
C GLY A 429 -19.07 0.12 -5.95
N TYR A 430 -17.73 0.10 -5.93
CA TYR A 430 -16.92 -1.04 -6.30
C TYR A 430 -16.49 -1.81 -5.07
N TYR A 431 -16.41 -3.13 -5.22
CA TYR A 431 -16.13 -4.03 -4.12
C TYR A 431 -15.25 -5.18 -4.60
N ILE A 432 -14.39 -5.69 -3.73
CA ILE A 432 -13.59 -6.89 -3.96
C ILE A 432 -14.04 -7.98 -2.99
N LEU A 433 -14.27 -9.19 -3.49
CA LEU A 433 -14.58 -10.34 -2.63
C LEU A 433 -13.32 -10.77 -1.88
N ASP A 434 -13.25 -10.54 -0.57
CA ASP A 434 -12.07 -10.87 0.24
C ASP A 434 -12.11 -12.31 0.75
N HIS A 435 -13.23 -12.74 1.30
CA HIS A 435 -13.42 -14.09 1.84
C HIS A 435 -14.91 -14.40 2.08
N THR A 436 -15.19 -15.59 2.60
CA THR A 436 -16.53 -16.03 3.02
C THR A 436 -16.46 -16.40 4.50
N THR A 437 -17.41 -15.89 5.29
CA THR A 437 -17.52 -16.15 6.74
C THR A 437 -18.98 -16.44 7.07
N ASP A 438 -19.25 -17.54 7.77
CA ASP A 438 -20.60 -17.95 8.20
C ASP A 438 -21.65 -17.95 7.06
N GLY A 439 -21.23 -18.42 5.88
CA GLY A 439 -22.08 -18.46 4.68
C GLY A 439 -22.32 -17.10 4.01
N LYS A 440 -21.73 -16.02 4.54
CA LYS A 440 -21.80 -14.66 3.97
C LYS A 440 -20.57 -14.36 3.13
N LEU A 441 -20.79 -13.77 1.96
CA LEU A 441 -19.69 -13.24 1.16
C LEU A 441 -19.26 -11.89 1.75
N VAL A 442 -17.98 -11.77 2.11
CA VAL A 442 -17.40 -10.56 2.71
C VAL A 442 -16.68 -9.76 1.64
N PHE A 443 -17.20 -8.57 1.36
CA PHE A 443 -16.69 -7.66 0.36
C PHE A 443 -16.05 -6.44 0.99
N PHE A 444 -14.88 -6.07 0.50
CA PHE A 444 -14.20 -4.83 0.88
C PHE A 444 -14.49 -3.75 -0.15
N THR A 445 -14.83 -2.54 0.31
CA THR A 445 -15.03 -1.41 -0.59
C THR A 445 -13.73 -1.03 -1.27
N VAL A 446 -13.77 -0.97 -2.61
CA VAL A 446 -12.71 -0.44 -3.45
C VAL A 446 -12.99 1.05 -3.68
N PRO A 447 -12.15 1.97 -3.19
CA PRO A 447 -12.41 3.39 -3.36
C PRO A 447 -12.41 3.81 -4.84
N ASP A 448 -13.24 4.78 -5.16
CA ASP A 448 -13.48 5.22 -6.55
C ASP A 448 -12.87 6.60 -6.86
N GLY A 449 -12.11 7.15 -5.90
CA GLY A 449 -11.42 8.45 -6.01
C GLY A 449 -12.28 9.67 -5.66
N LYS A 450 -13.53 9.49 -5.20
CA LYS A 450 -14.32 10.59 -4.63
C LYS A 450 -14.02 10.74 -3.14
N SER A 451 -13.93 11.98 -2.67
CA SER A 451 -13.83 12.26 -1.24
C SER A 451 -15.09 11.77 -0.53
N VAL A 452 -14.92 10.80 0.36
CA VAL A 452 -16.00 10.26 1.19
C VAL A 452 -15.78 10.75 2.63
N ASN A 453 -16.40 11.87 3.01
CA ASN A 453 -16.39 12.38 4.40
C ASN A 453 -17.34 11.57 5.32
N LYS A 454 -17.35 10.24 5.23
CA LYS A 454 -18.35 9.44 5.96
C LYS A 454 -18.04 9.27 7.45
N TYR A 455 -16.76 9.30 7.85
CA TYR A 455 -16.37 8.78 9.18
C TYR A 455 -15.45 9.70 9.98
N SER A 456 -14.94 10.78 9.38
CA SER A 456 -14.13 11.79 10.06
C SER A 456 -14.93 12.96 10.66
N GLN A 457 -16.27 12.86 10.72
CA GLN A 457 -17.04 13.75 11.57
C GLN A 457 -16.92 13.24 13.01
N LYS A 458 -16.19 14.00 13.82
CA LYS A 458 -16.26 13.91 15.29
C LYS A 458 -17.74 13.97 15.66
N ASN A 459 -18.23 12.96 16.37
CA ASN A 459 -19.36 13.16 17.28
C ASN A 459 -18.98 14.20 18.33
#